data_AF-A0A938P4Q8-F1
#
_entry.id   AF-A0A938P4Q8-F1
#
_cell.length_a   1.000
_cell.length_b   1.000
_cell.length_c   1.000
_cell.angle_alpha   90.00
_cell.angle_beta   90.00
_cell.angle_gamma   90.00
#
_symmetry.space_group_name_H-M   'P 1'
#
loop_
_entity.id
_entity.type
_entity.pdbx_description
1 polymer ?
#
loop_
_entity_poly.entity_id
_entity_poly.type
_entity_poly.pdbx_seq_one_letter_code
_entity_poly.pdbx_strand_id
1 'polypeptide(L)'
;MNWKLIFLLSLFSIGMGFASVFGLTQQYEWLMWLVIGTVCAWIFAKRVTDDYFLHGFYLGILDGIFNSVIQSLFFSTYLANNPRMVEGLRDMPEAVPPAVIILIMGPIIGALSGVVFGLLTVIASKIVKKRPPDSIPA
;
A
#
# COMPACT_ATOMS: atom_id res chain seq x y z
N MET A 1 10.70 -11.49 -10.84
CA MET A 1 9.67 -10.42 -10.68
C MET A 1 8.31 -10.70 -11.35
N ASN A 2 7.21 -10.81 -10.58
CA ASN A 2 5.85 -11.03 -11.07
C ASN A 2 4.98 -9.75 -10.97
N TRP A 3 5.11 -8.85 -11.94
CA TRP A 3 4.37 -7.57 -11.97
C TRP A 3 2.86 -7.73 -11.97
N LYS A 4 2.33 -8.77 -12.63
CA LYS A 4 0.88 -9.04 -12.66
C LYS A 4 0.33 -9.24 -11.25
N LEU A 5 1.04 -9.99 -10.41
CA LEU A 5 0.63 -10.22 -9.03
C LEU A 5 0.75 -8.95 -8.18
N ILE A 6 1.80 -8.15 -8.37
CA ILE A 6 1.98 -6.87 -7.69
C ILE A 6 0.81 -5.94 -8.01
N PHE A 7 0.50 -5.73 -9.29
CA PHE A 7 -0.62 -4.89 -9.70
C PHE A 7 -1.95 -5.40 -9.15
N LEU A 8 -2.20 -6.72 -9.21
CA LEU A 8 -3.42 -7.30 -8.69
C LEU A 8 -3.60 -7.05 -7.19
N LEU A 9 -2.54 -7.22 -6.39
CA LEU A 9 -2.58 -6.98 -4.95
C LEU A 9 -2.68 -5.49 -4.61
N SER A 10 -2.07 -4.61 -5.41
CA SER A 10 -2.20 -3.16 -5.21
C SER A 10 -3.63 -2.63 -5.44
N LEU A 11 -4.55 -3.41 -6.02
CA LEU A 11 -5.95 -3.02 -6.13
C LEU A 11 -6.65 -2.90 -4.76
N PHE A 12 -6.15 -3.57 -3.71
CA PHE A 12 -6.64 -3.35 -2.34
C PHE A 12 -6.50 -1.88 -1.92
N SER A 13 -5.49 -1.19 -2.46
CA SER A 13 -5.18 0.20 -2.17
C SER A 13 -6.17 1.17 -2.78
N ILE A 14 -6.82 0.77 -3.87
CA ILE A 14 -7.92 1.55 -4.44
C ILE A 14 -9.11 1.53 -3.48
N GLY A 15 -9.48 0.34 -2.98
CA GLY A 15 -10.54 0.21 -1.98
C GLY A 15 -10.23 0.96 -0.70
N MET A 16 -8.99 0.87 -0.21
CA MET A 16 -8.53 1.63 0.96
C MET A 16 -8.53 3.14 0.72
N GLY A 17 -8.15 3.60 -0.47
CA GLY A 17 -8.19 5.02 -0.83
C GLY A 17 -9.59 5.59 -0.76
N PHE A 18 -10.59 4.88 -1.28
CA PHE A 18 -11.98 5.30 -1.12
C PHE A 18 -12.43 5.24 0.35
N ALA A 19 -12.07 4.18 1.09
CA ALA A 19 -12.39 4.09 2.51
C ALA A 19 -11.81 5.27 3.32
N SER A 20 -10.59 5.70 2.97
CA SER A 20 -9.91 6.86 3.57
C SER A 20 -10.60 8.18 3.18
N VAL A 21 -11.01 8.34 1.91
CA VAL A 21 -11.82 9.50 1.44
C VAL A 21 -13.14 9.63 2.21
N PHE A 22 -13.80 8.53 2.55
CA PHE A 22 -15.03 8.53 3.36
C PHE A 22 -14.79 8.59 4.88
N GLY A 23 -13.54 8.68 5.33
CA GLY A 23 -13.20 8.78 6.75
C GLY A 23 -13.48 7.50 7.53
N LEU A 24 -13.52 6.33 6.88
CA LEU A 24 -13.74 5.04 7.54
C LEU A 24 -12.48 4.51 8.24
N THR A 25 -11.30 4.98 7.84
CA THR A 25 -10.01 4.45 8.29
C THR A 25 -9.44 5.26 9.47
N GLN A 26 -9.45 6.59 9.38
CA GLN A 26 -8.93 7.56 10.37
C GLN A 26 -7.70 7.06 11.14
N GLN A 27 -7.78 6.93 12.47
CA GLN A 27 -6.67 6.55 13.35
C GLN A 27 -6.19 5.10 13.18
N TYR A 28 -6.99 4.24 12.57
CA TYR A 28 -6.70 2.82 12.39
C TYR A 28 -6.11 2.52 11.00
N GLU A 29 -5.88 3.54 10.17
CA GLU A 29 -5.39 3.35 8.79
C GLU A 29 -4.06 2.58 8.76
N TRP A 30 -3.12 2.90 9.65
CA TRP A 30 -1.84 2.18 9.74
C TRP A 30 -1.99 0.70 10.11
N LEU A 31 -2.97 0.36 10.96
CA LEU A 31 -3.29 -1.04 11.31
C LEU A 31 -3.89 -1.78 10.12
N MET A 32 -4.79 -1.14 9.38
CA MET A 32 -5.38 -1.72 8.17
C MET A 32 -4.30 -2.01 7.12
N TRP A 33 -3.38 -1.07 6.89
CA TRP A 33 -2.23 -1.26 6.00
C TRP A 33 -1.32 -2.39 6.46
N LEU A 34 -1.08 -2.54 7.77
CA LEU A 34 -0.28 -3.63 8.31
C LEU A 34 -0.95 -4.99 8.07
N VAL A 35 -2.26 -5.09 8.27
CA VAL A 35 -3.04 -6.31 7.98
C VAL A 35 -2.97 -6.65 6.49
N ILE A 36 -3.25 -5.67 5.61
CA ILE A 36 -3.19 -5.86 4.15
C ILE A 36 -1.79 -6.26 3.71
N GLY A 37 -0.75 -5.57 4.20
CA GLY A 37 0.64 -5.87 3.92
C GLY A 37 1.04 -7.27 4.36
N THR A 38 0.56 -7.73 5.51
CA THR A 38 0.82 -9.09 6.02
C THR A 38 0.14 -10.16 5.15
N VAL A 39 -1.12 -9.94 4.76
CA VAL A 39 -1.86 -10.84 3.87
C VAL A 39 -1.17 -10.91 2.49
N CYS A 40 -0.79 -9.76 1.93
CA CYS A 40 -0.08 -9.69 0.65
C CYS A 40 1.28 -10.37 0.71
N ALA A 41 2.06 -10.13 1.77
CA ALA A 41 3.34 -10.79 2.02
C ALA A 41 3.21 -12.33 2.03
N TRP A 42 2.16 -12.85 2.67
CA TRP A 42 1.88 -14.28 2.70
C TRP A 42 1.49 -14.84 1.32
N ILE A 43 0.71 -14.08 0.54
CA ILE A 43 0.36 -14.46 -0.83
C ILE A 43 1.60 -14.48 -1.73
N PHE A 44 2.46 -13.46 -1.64
CA PHE A 44 3.73 -13.42 -2.37
C PHE A 44 4.60 -14.62 -2.00
N ALA A 45 4.84 -14.86 -0.70
CA ALA A 45 5.62 -15.98 -0.21
C ALA A 45 5.18 -17.35 -0.75
N LYS A 46 3.88 -17.52 -1.01
CA LYS A 46 3.30 -18.75 -1.60
C LYS A 46 3.40 -18.83 -3.12
N ARG A 47 3.41 -17.69 -3.82
CA ARG A 47 3.24 -17.63 -5.28
C ARG A 47 4.50 -17.22 -6.04
N VAL A 48 5.51 -16.70 -5.36
CA VAL A 48 6.78 -16.29 -5.98
C VAL A 48 7.95 -17.09 -5.40
N THR A 49 8.99 -17.26 -6.21
CA THR A 49 10.16 -18.08 -5.88
C THR A 49 11.41 -17.25 -5.60
N ASP A 50 11.41 -16.00 -6.01
CA ASP A 50 12.52 -15.06 -6.08
C ASP A 50 12.05 -13.63 -5.73
N ASP A 51 13.01 -12.72 -5.52
CA ASP A 51 12.79 -11.27 -5.34
C ASP A 51 11.76 -10.88 -4.27
N TYR A 52 11.65 -11.64 -3.17
CA TYR A 52 10.61 -11.44 -2.14
C TYR A 52 10.52 -10.00 -1.62
N PHE A 53 11.67 -9.40 -1.30
CA PHE A 53 11.73 -8.03 -0.80
C PHE A 53 11.17 -7.05 -1.83
N LEU A 54 11.58 -7.18 -3.09
CA LEU A 54 11.20 -6.25 -4.16
C LEU A 54 9.70 -6.34 -4.48
N HIS A 55 9.08 -7.52 -4.38
CA HIS A 55 7.63 -7.64 -4.55
C HIS A 55 6.85 -6.82 -3.51
N GLY A 56 7.25 -6.90 -2.24
CA GLY A 56 6.64 -6.09 -1.18
C GLY A 56 6.97 -4.60 -1.30
N PHE A 57 8.20 -4.27 -1.73
CA PHE A 57 8.63 -2.89 -1.93
C PHE A 57 7.84 -2.19 -3.04
N TYR A 58 7.71 -2.81 -4.21
CA TYR A 58 6.94 -2.25 -5.31
C TYR A 58 5.44 -2.22 -5.02
N LEU A 59 4.92 -3.18 -4.24
CA LEU A 59 3.55 -3.11 -3.74
C LEU A 59 3.35 -1.82 -2.93
N GLY A 60 4.21 -1.52 -1.95
CA GLY A 60 4.09 -0.30 -1.15
C GLY A 60 4.15 0.99 -1.98
N ILE A 61 5.02 1.06 -2.98
CA ILE A 61 5.07 2.23 -3.89
C ILE A 61 3.76 2.41 -4.64
N LEU A 62 3.22 1.34 -5.24
CA LEU A 62 1.95 1.40 -5.97
C LEU A 62 0.78 1.73 -5.05
N ASP A 63 0.79 1.20 -3.83
CA ASP A 63 -0.20 1.51 -2.80
C ASP A 63 -0.18 3.00 -2.46
N GLY A 64 1.01 3.57 -2.23
CA GLY A 64 1.19 5.00 -1.99
C GLY A 64 0.73 5.86 -3.16
N ILE A 65 1.03 5.47 -4.40
CA ILE A 65 0.58 6.17 -5.61
C ILE A 65 -0.94 6.12 -5.73
N PHE A 66 -1.55 4.93 -5.69
CA PHE A 66 -3.00 4.79 -5.86
C PHE A 66 -3.79 5.48 -4.75
N ASN A 67 -3.35 5.32 -3.51
CA ASN A 67 -4.00 5.96 -2.37
C ASN A 67 -3.95 7.49 -2.48
N SER A 68 -2.78 8.06 -2.76
CA SER A 68 -2.62 9.51 -2.88
C SER A 68 -3.31 10.10 -4.10
N VAL A 69 -3.35 9.39 -5.23
CA VAL A 69 -4.12 9.80 -6.40
C VAL A 69 -5.60 9.89 -6.06
N ILE A 70 -6.17 8.88 -5.39
CA ILE A 70 -7.59 8.88 -4.99
C ILE A 70 -7.86 10.01 -4.00
N GLN A 71 -7.05 10.16 -2.95
CA GLN A 71 -7.21 11.23 -1.97
C GLN A 71 -7.10 12.62 -2.63
N SER A 72 -6.21 12.79 -3.61
CA SER A 72 -6.03 14.07 -4.31
C SER A 72 -7.18 14.38 -5.27
N LEU A 73 -7.70 13.37 -5.99
CA LEU A 73 -8.86 13.54 -6.87
C LEU A 73 -10.14 13.88 -6.09
N PHE A 74 -10.31 13.30 -4.91
CA PHE A 74 -11.46 13.52 -4.03
C PHE A 74 -11.13 14.41 -2.83
N PHE A 75 -10.17 15.32 -2.99
CA PHE A 75 -9.56 16.08 -1.88
C PHE A 75 -10.59 16.83 -1.01
N SER A 76 -11.59 17.47 -1.61
CA SER A 76 -12.63 18.17 -0.85
C SER A 76 -13.43 17.23 0.05
N THR A 77 -13.82 16.06 -0.47
CA THR A 77 -14.52 15.02 0.29
C THR A 77 -13.61 14.41 1.36
N TYR A 78 -12.35 14.16 1.01
CA TYR A 78 -11.35 13.64 1.93
C TYR A 78 -11.18 14.56 3.14
N LEU A 79 -11.00 15.87 2.95
CA LEU A 79 -10.88 16.82 4.06
C LEU A 79 -12.17 16.94 4.88
N ALA A 80 -13.34 16.95 4.24
CA ALA A 80 -14.62 17.04 4.95
C ALA A 80 -14.83 15.88 5.93
N ASN A 81 -14.33 14.69 5.59
CA ASN A 81 -14.48 13.48 6.41
C ASN A 81 -13.26 13.18 7.30
N ASN A 82 -12.16 13.92 7.17
CA ASN A 82 -10.91 13.71 7.90
C ASN A 82 -10.41 15.01 8.57
N PRO A 83 -11.06 15.47 9.65
CA PRO A 83 -10.73 16.75 10.30
C PRO A 83 -9.28 16.81 10.81
N ARG A 84 -8.71 15.68 11.22
CA ARG A 84 -7.30 15.58 11.66
C ARG A 84 -6.30 15.92 10.55
N MET A 85 -6.65 15.65 9.29
CA MET A 85 -5.78 16.01 8.16
C MET A 85 -5.77 17.51 7.92
N VAL A 86 -6.86 18.20 8.21
CA VAL A 86 -6.94 19.66 8.12
C VAL A 86 -5.92 20.30 9.07
N GLU A 87 -5.80 19.77 10.30
CA GLU A 87 -4.81 20.25 11.27
C GLU A 87 -3.37 20.06 10.78
N GLY A 88 -3.05 18.89 10.21
CA GLY A 88 -1.71 18.60 9.69
C GLY A 88 -1.31 19.41 8.45
N LEU A 89 -2.29 19.97 7.74
CA LEU A 89 -2.05 20.81 6.55
C LEU A 89 -1.98 22.30 6.88
N ARG A 90 -2.35 22.72 8.10
CA ARG A 90 -2.33 24.15 8.50
C ARG A 90 -0.95 24.77 8.48
N ASP A 91 0.07 23.99 8.82
CA ASP A 91 1.45 24.47 8.92
C ASP A 91 2.24 24.30 7.61
N MET A 92 1.58 23.88 6.53
CA MET A 92 2.24 23.66 5.25
C MET A 92 2.43 24.95 4.45
N PRO A 93 3.52 25.05 3.65
CA PRO A 93 3.77 26.25 2.85
C PRO A 93 2.61 26.55 1.89
N GLU A 94 2.07 27.77 1.95
CA GLU A 94 0.97 28.22 1.08
C GLU A 94 1.31 28.18 -0.43
N ALA A 95 2.61 28.09 -0.77
CA ALA A 95 3.10 28.07 -2.14
C ALA A 95 2.67 26.81 -2.93
N VAL A 96 2.22 25.74 -2.27
CA VAL A 96 1.83 24.49 -2.94
C VAL A 96 0.40 24.09 -2.53
N PRO A 97 -0.49 23.79 -3.49
CA PRO A 97 -1.83 23.31 -3.17
C PRO A 97 -1.76 22.02 -2.32
N PRO A 98 -2.48 21.92 -1.19
CA PRO A 98 -2.37 20.76 -0.30
C PRO A 98 -2.66 19.40 -0.95
N ALA A 99 -3.55 19.36 -1.94
CA ALA A 99 -3.79 18.15 -2.74
C ALA A 99 -2.53 17.67 -3.49
N VAL A 100 -1.71 18.60 -4.01
CA VAL A 100 -0.43 18.28 -4.66
C VAL A 100 0.57 17.75 -3.63
N ILE A 101 0.55 18.28 -2.40
CA ILE A 101 1.41 17.76 -1.33
C ILE A 101 1.05 16.31 -1.01
N ILE A 102 -0.23 15.98 -0.87
CA ILE A 102 -0.68 14.59 -0.67
C ILE A 102 -0.21 13.69 -1.82
N LEU A 103 -0.36 14.15 -3.06
CA LEU A 103 0.07 13.41 -4.24
C LEU A 103 1.58 13.12 -4.26
N ILE A 104 2.41 14.07 -3.82
CA ILE A 104 3.87 13.91 -3.73
C ILE A 104 4.26 13.01 -2.55
N MET A 105 3.57 13.16 -1.42
CA MET A 105 3.86 12.39 -0.22
C MET A 105 3.46 10.92 -0.36
N GLY A 106 2.46 10.61 -1.18
CA GLY A 106 2.01 9.24 -1.46
C GLY A 106 3.13 8.27 -1.85
N PRO A 107 3.86 8.51 -2.95
CA PRO A 107 5.00 7.68 -3.35
C PRO A 107 6.09 7.56 -2.28
N ILE A 108 6.35 8.63 -1.52
CA ILE A 108 7.38 8.63 -0.46
C ILE A 108 6.96 7.72 0.69
N ILE A 109 5.74 7.92 1.21
CA ILE A 109 5.16 7.09 2.27
C ILE A 109 4.99 5.64 1.77
N GLY A 110 4.62 5.47 0.51
CA GLY A 110 4.52 4.18 -0.16
C GLY A 110 5.85 3.45 -0.22
N ALA A 111 6.95 4.14 -0.57
CA ALA A 111 8.29 3.54 -0.55
C ALA A 111 8.72 3.13 0.85
N LEU A 112 8.47 3.96 1.87
CA LEU A 112 8.77 3.65 3.27
C LEU A 112 7.96 2.43 3.76
N SER A 113 6.65 2.42 3.49
CA SER A 113 5.77 1.27 3.76
C SER A 113 6.22 0.04 2.98
N GLY A 114 6.68 0.22 1.74
CA GLY A 114 7.22 -0.81 0.88
C GLY A 114 8.45 -1.50 1.47
N VAL A 115 9.31 -0.78 2.19
CA VAL A 115 10.42 -1.41 2.93
C VAL A 115 9.85 -2.38 3.97
N VAL A 116 8.84 -1.98 4.74
CA VAL A 116 8.19 -2.84 5.73
C VAL A 116 7.54 -4.04 5.06
N PHE A 117 6.79 -3.85 3.97
CA PHE A 117 6.14 -4.93 3.23
C PHE A 117 7.15 -5.89 2.58
N GLY A 118 8.27 -5.36 2.07
CA GLY A 118 9.37 -6.16 1.56
C GLY A 118 9.97 -7.06 2.63
N LEU A 119 10.23 -6.53 3.83
CA LEU A 119 10.70 -7.30 4.97
C LEU A 119 9.69 -8.37 5.40
N LEU A 120 8.40 -8.01 5.50
CA LEU A 120 7.33 -8.97 5.82
C LEU A 120 7.27 -10.11 4.79
N THR A 121 7.46 -9.79 3.50
CA THR A 121 7.45 -10.80 2.43
C THR A 121 8.64 -11.75 2.53
N VAL A 122 9.83 -11.25 2.87
CA VAL A 122 11.02 -12.07 3.14
C VAL A 122 10.83 -12.96 4.36
N ILE A 123 10.21 -12.44 5.43
CA ILE A 123 9.92 -13.23 6.62
C ILE A 123 8.91 -14.33 6.29
N ALA A 124 7.81 -13.98 5.62
CA ALA A 124 6.79 -14.93 5.20
C ALA A 124 7.35 -16.03 4.29
N SER A 125 8.27 -15.71 3.38
CA SER A 125 8.89 -16.70 2.49
C SER A 125 9.73 -17.75 3.21
N LYS A 126 10.21 -17.46 4.43
CA LYS A 126 10.95 -18.42 5.27
C LYS A 126 10.02 -19.33 6.09
N ILE A 127 8.80 -18.88 6.35
CA ILE A 127 7.81 -19.61 7.15
C ILE A 127 6.96 -20.54 6.28
N VAL A 128 6.60 -20.06 5.08
CA VAL A 128 5.72 -20.79 4.17
C VAL A 128 6.45 -22.01 3.59
N LYS A 129 5.90 -23.21 3.81
CA LYS A 129 6.31 -24.41 3.07
C LYS A 129 5.91 -24.23 1.60
N LYS A 130 6.90 -24.26 0.70
CA LYS A 130 6.65 -24.20 -0.75
C LYS A 130 5.89 -25.47 -1.17
N ARG A 131 4.84 -25.30 -1.99
CA ARG A 131 4.21 -26.44 -2.65
C ARG A 131 5.23 -27.01 -3.64
N PRO A 132 5.54 -28.32 -3.61
CA PRO A 132 6.37 -28.92 -4.65
C PRO A 132 5.76 -28.61 -6.03
N PRO A 133 6.57 -28.38 -7.08
CA PRO A 133 6.04 -28.34 -8.44
C PRO A 133 5.26 -29.63 -8.65
N ASP A 134 4.01 -29.53 -9.10
CA ASP A 134 3.21 -30.70 -9.43
C ASP A 134 4.05 -31.56 -10.41
N SER A 135 4.52 -32.72 -9.95
CA SER A 135 5.18 -33.69 -10.81
C SER A 135 4.19 -34.04 -11.91
N ILE A 136 4.53 -33.69 -13.15
CA ILE A 136 3.78 -34.06 -14.34
C ILE A 136 3.48 -35.58 -14.23
N PRO A 137 2.21 -36.02 -14.24
CA PRO A 137 1.93 -37.45 -14.32
C PRO A 137 2.54 -37.96 -15.64
N ALA A 138 3.41 -38.96 -15.51
CA ALA A 138 4.12 -39.63 -16.59
C ALA A 138 3.17 -40.27 -17.61
#